data_AF-A0A166UAC3-F1
#
_entry.id   AF-A0A166UAC3-F1
#
_cell.length_a   1.000
_cell.length_b   1.000
_cell.length_c   1.000
_cell.angle_alpha   90.00
_cell.angle_beta   90.00
_cell.angle_gamma   90.00
#
_symmetry.space_group_name_H-M   'P 1'
#
loop_
_entity.id
_entity.type
_entity.pdbx_description
1 polymer ?
#
loop_
_entity_poly.entity_id
_entity_poly.type
_entity_poly.pdbx_seq_one_letter_code
_entity_poly.pdbx_strand_id
1 'polypeptide(L)'
;MPLKTPLWSIVRSYSNGPVKSRLGKKALSLDHFLQRSRALSLYREIIRGTRRIADPNTRAESRRFARDEFERHRDVTDLGHIRYLISTGKTEWQGMERYVDGM
;
A
#
# COMPACT_ATOMS: atom_id res chain seq x y z
N MET A 1 -53.00 -29.29 -37.02
CA MET A 1 -52.06 -28.15 -37.09
C MET A 1 -51.33 -28.03 -35.76
N PRO A 2 -49.99 -28.19 -35.68
CA PRO A 2 -49.24 -27.79 -34.50
C PRO A 2 -48.41 -26.54 -34.77
N LEU A 3 -48.60 -25.51 -33.95
CA LEU A 3 -47.79 -24.30 -33.90
C LEU A 3 -46.38 -24.64 -33.37
N LYS A 4 -45.34 -24.33 -34.16
CA LYS A 4 -43.95 -24.40 -33.72
C LYS A 4 -43.57 -23.05 -33.10
N THR A 5 -43.36 -23.02 -31.79
CA THR A 5 -42.69 -21.90 -31.11
C THR A 5 -41.19 -22.17 -31.08
N PRO A 6 -40.32 -21.26 -31.58
CA PRO A 6 -38.91 -21.36 -31.30
C PRO A 6 -38.65 -20.79 -29.90
N LEU A 7 -38.30 -21.68 -28.96
CA LEU A 7 -37.73 -21.29 -27.68
C LEU A 7 -36.36 -20.68 -27.94
N TRP A 8 -36.27 -19.35 -27.95
CA TRP A 8 -35.01 -18.63 -27.95
C TRP A 8 -34.32 -18.89 -26.61
N SER A 9 -33.43 -19.87 -26.60
CA SER A 9 -32.49 -20.11 -25.50
C SER A 9 -31.50 -18.95 -25.44
N ILE A 10 -31.72 -18.03 -24.51
CA ILE A 10 -30.72 -17.02 -24.14
C ILE A 10 -29.64 -17.76 -23.35
N VAL A 11 -28.61 -18.23 -24.05
CA VAL A 11 -27.40 -18.76 -23.41
C VAL A 11 -26.67 -17.57 -22.79
N ARG A 12 -26.79 -17.43 -21.47
CA ARG A 12 -25.96 -16.50 -20.67
C ARG A 12 -24.53 -17.04 -20.68
N SER A 13 -23.72 -16.54 -21.62
CA SER A 13 -22.29 -16.83 -21.67
C SER A 13 -21.58 -16.01 -20.59
N TYR A 14 -21.06 -16.70 -19.57
CA TYR A 14 -20.09 -16.09 -18.66
C TYR A 14 -18.74 -16.04 -19.37
N SER A 15 -18.15 -14.85 -19.44
CA SER A 15 -16.82 -14.64 -20.03
C SER A 15 -15.76 -15.32 -19.16
N ASN A 16 -15.48 -16.60 -19.43
CA ASN A 16 -14.40 -17.36 -18.78
C ASN A 16 -13.03 -17.18 -19.47
N GLY A 17 -12.93 -16.27 -20.43
CA GLY A 17 -11.69 -15.99 -21.15
C GLY A 17 -10.73 -15.11 -20.32
N PRO A 18 -9.41 -15.30 -20.43
CA PRO A 18 -8.44 -14.46 -19.73
C PRO A 18 -8.59 -13.01 -20.21
N VAL A 19 -9.03 -12.12 -19.31
CA VAL A 19 -9.16 -10.69 -19.60
C VAL A 19 -7.75 -10.13 -19.80
N LYS A 20 -7.44 -9.69 -21.03
CA LYS A 20 -6.21 -8.94 -21.28
C LYS A 20 -6.25 -7.65 -20.46
N SER A 21 -5.35 -7.54 -19.49
CA SER A 21 -5.21 -6.33 -18.69
C SER A 21 -4.95 -5.13 -19.60
N ARG A 22 -5.71 -4.05 -19.41
CA ARG A 22 -5.47 -2.75 -20.07
C ARG A 22 -4.25 -2.03 -19.48
N LEU A 23 -3.75 -2.51 -18.34
CA LEU A 23 -2.54 -2.00 -17.73
C LEU A 23 -1.33 -2.58 -18.47
N GLY A 24 -0.44 -1.70 -18.96
CA GLY A 24 0.75 -2.13 -19.70
C GLY A 24 1.68 -3.02 -18.86
N LYS A 25 2.61 -3.73 -19.52
CA LYS A 25 3.54 -4.69 -18.88
C LYS A 25 4.38 -4.12 -17.73
N LYS A 26 4.45 -2.78 -17.59
CA LYS A 26 5.17 -2.06 -16.51
C LYS A 26 4.28 -1.71 -15.32
N ALA A 27 2.99 -2.03 -15.36
CA ALA A 27 2.09 -1.75 -14.25
C ALA A 27 2.43 -2.65 -13.05
N LEU A 28 2.40 -2.06 -11.86
CA LEU A 28 2.54 -2.81 -10.62
C LEU A 28 1.44 -3.87 -10.53
N SER A 29 1.79 -5.03 -9.95
CA SER A 29 0.77 -5.98 -9.52
C SER A 29 -0.16 -5.31 -8.50
N LEU A 30 -1.39 -5.80 -8.40
CA LEU A 30 -2.37 -5.29 -7.43
C LEU A 30 -1.79 -5.30 -6.01
N ASP A 31 -1.11 -6.37 -5.63
CA ASP A 31 -0.49 -6.49 -4.31
C ASP A 31 0.60 -5.44 -4.08
N HIS A 32 1.47 -5.20 -5.06
CA HIS A 32 2.50 -4.16 -4.96
C HIS A 32 1.87 -2.77 -4.86
N PHE A 33 0.79 -2.51 -5.62
CA PHE A 33 0.05 -1.26 -5.53
C PHE A 33 -0.53 -1.05 -4.12
N LEU A 34 -1.15 -2.07 -3.54
CA LEU A 34 -1.69 -2.02 -2.19
C LEU A 34 -0.59 -1.81 -1.14
N GLN A 35 0.54 -2.52 -1.24
CA GLN A 35 1.65 -2.31 -0.31
C GLN A 35 2.27 -0.92 -0.46
N ARG A 36 2.43 -0.41 -1.68
CA ARG A 36 2.89 0.98 -1.91
C ARG A 36 1.98 1.99 -1.24
N SER A 37 0.66 1.80 -1.34
CA SER A 37 -0.30 2.67 -0.65
C SER A 37 -0.11 2.64 0.86
N ARG A 38 0.09 1.45 1.46
CA ARG A 38 0.33 1.30 2.90
C ARG A 38 1.63 1.96 3.35
N ALA A 39 2.72 1.75 2.61
CA ALA A 39 4.01 2.39 2.87
C ALA A 39 3.89 3.92 2.84
N LEU A 40 3.23 4.48 1.82
CA LEU A 40 3.02 5.93 1.73
C LEU A 40 2.13 6.48 2.85
N SER A 41 1.11 5.72 3.29
CA SER A 41 0.30 6.10 4.43
C SER A 41 1.12 6.16 5.72
N LEU A 42 1.92 5.13 5.99
CA LEU A 42 2.81 5.08 7.16
C LEU A 42 3.83 6.22 7.13
N TYR A 43 4.47 6.48 6.00
CA TYR A 43 5.41 7.60 5.86
C TYR A 43 4.77 8.93 6.22
N ARG A 44 3.56 9.20 5.70
CA ARG A 44 2.86 10.45 5.98
C ARG A 44 2.40 10.55 7.43
N GLU A 45 2.03 9.43 8.05
CA GLU A 45 1.69 9.36 9.47
C GLU A 45 2.90 9.78 10.33
N ILE A 46 4.05 9.16 10.11
CA ILE A 46 5.33 9.48 10.80
C ILE A 46 5.67 10.96 10.61
N ILE A 47 5.69 11.46 9.38
CA ILE A 47 6.05 12.87 9.10
C ILE A 47 5.09 13.85 9.76
N ARG A 48 3.79 13.54 9.85
CA ARG A 48 2.84 14.39 10.59
C ARG A 48 3.07 14.30 12.08
N GLY A 49 3.28 13.10 12.61
CA GLY A 49 3.49 12.87 14.02
C GLY A 49 4.75 13.55 14.57
N THR A 50 5.84 13.60 13.79
CA THR A 50 7.06 14.33 14.18
C THR A 50 6.82 15.81 14.45
N ARG A 51 5.75 16.42 13.92
CA ARG A 51 5.42 17.84 14.19
C ARG A 51 5.11 18.12 15.66
N ARG A 52 4.73 17.10 16.44
CA ARG A 52 4.48 17.21 17.88
C ARG A 52 5.76 17.33 18.72
N ILE A 53 6.90 16.88 18.20
CA ILE A 53 8.20 17.00 18.91
C ILE A 53 8.51 18.48 19.10
N ALA A 54 8.66 18.96 20.34
CA ALA A 54 8.89 20.37 20.63
C ALA A 54 10.25 20.86 20.15
N ASP A 55 11.33 20.13 20.44
CA ASP A 55 12.69 20.50 20.05
C ASP A 55 12.87 20.47 18.52
N PRO A 56 13.27 21.59 17.89
CA PRO A 56 13.39 21.67 16.44
C PRO A 56 14.50 20.79 15.86
N ASN A 57 15.58 20.54 16.60
CA ASN A 57 16.69 19.73 16.12
C ASN A 57 16.30 18.24 16.11
N THR A 58 15.73 17.74 17.21
CA THR A 58 15.19 16.38 17.31
C THR A 58 14.08 16.17 16.29
N ARG A 59 13.21 17.16 16.05
CA ARG A 59 12.18 17.09 15.00
C ARG A 59 12.80 16.93 13.61
N ALA A 60 13.82 17.73 13.29
CA ALA A 60 14.51 17.67 12.00
C ALA A 60 15.24 16.32 11.81
N GLU A 61 15.92 15.86 12.84
CA GLU A 61 16.61 14.56 12.86
C GLU A 61 15.64 13.40 12.70
N SER A 62 14.53 13.37 13.44
CA SER A 62 13.50 12.34 13.34
C SER A 62 12.89 12.27 11.94
N ARG A 63 12.64 13.44 11.32
CA ARG A 63 12.15 13.52 9.93
C ARG A 63 13.18 13.00 8.93
N ARG A 64 14.46 13.30 9.15
CA ARG A 64 15.55 12.83 8.29
C ARG A 64 15.69 11.32 8.41
N PHE A 65 15.75 10.80 9.63
CA PHE A 65 15.81 9.36 9.90
C PHE A 65 14.67 8.61 9.21
N ALA A 66 13.43 9.08 9.37
CA ALA A 66 12.28 8.48 8.70
C ALA A 66 12.39 8.53 7.17
N ARG A 67 12.94 9.60 6.58
CA ARG A 67 13.17 9.66 5.12
C ARG A 67 14.23 8.65 4.69
N ASP A 68 15.35 8.61 5.41
CA ASP A 68 16.50 7.78 5.05
C ASP A 68 16.14 6.28 5.12
N GLU A 69 15.30 5.87 6.08
CA GLU A 69 14.85 4.47 6.16
C GLU A 69 13.92 4.05 5.02
N PHE A 70 13.01 4.92 4.59
CA PHE A 70 12.17 4.64 3.42
C PHE A 70 12.99 4.64 2.12
N GLU A 71 13.99 5.52 2.02
CA GLU A 71 14.88 5.58 0.86
C GLU A 71 15.80 4.36 0.78
N ARG A 72 16.34 3.88 1.91
CA ARG A 72 17.18 2.67 1.99
C ARG A 72 16.48 1.45 1.39
N HIS A 73 15.16 1.34 1.56
CA HIS A 73 14.37 0.18 1.15
C HIS A 73 13.52 0.40 -0.11
N ARG A 74 13.73 1.51 -0.84
CA ARG A 74 12.89 1.90 -1.99
C ARG A 74 12.84 0.88 -3.12
N ASP A 75 13.90 0.08 -3.28
CA ASP A 75 14.07 -0.87 -4.37
C ASP A 75 13.71 -2.32 -3.96
N VAL A 76 13.19 -2.51 -2.75
CA VAL A 76 12.70 -3.83 -2.31
C VAL A 76 11.43 -4.19 -3.10
N THR A 77 11.49 -5.30 -3.83
CA THR A 77 10.37 -5.81 -4.65
C THR A 77 9.68 -7.02 -4.03
N ASP A 78 10.31 -7.70 -3.09
CA ASP A 78 9.71 -8.87 -2.43
C ASP A 78 8.54 -8.46 -1.53
N LEU A 79 7.35 -9.01 -1.79
CA LEU A 79 6.14 -8.68 -1.05
C LEU A 79 6.20 -9.09 0.41
N GLY A 80 6.87 -10.21 0.73
CA GLY A 80 7.08 -10.66 2.11
C GLY A 80 7.88 -9.63 2.89
N HIS A 81 9.00 -9.21 2.32
CA HIS A 81 9.90 -8.23 2.90
C HIS A 81 9.25 -6.84 3.01
N ILE A 82 8.52 -6.37 1.99
CA ILE A 82 7.77 -5.10 2.08
C ILE A 82 6.78 -5.14 3.25
N ARG A 83 6.02 -6.22 3.40
CA ARG A 83 5.06 -6.37 4.51
C ARG A 83 5.76 -6.37 5.87
N TYR A 84 6.88 -7.07 5.98
CA TYR A 84 7.72 -7.06 7.17
C TYR A 84 8.18 -5.64 7.52
N LEU A 85 8.79 -4.92 6.57
CA LEU A 85 9.28 -3.55 6.79
C LEU A 85 8.17 -2.59 7.23
N ILE A 86 6.99 -2.65 6.59
CA ILE A 86 5.83 -1.84 7.00
C ILE A 86 5.41 -2.18 8.43
N SER A 87 5.38 -3.47 8.79
CA SER A 87 5.02 -3.90 10.15
C SER A 87 6.04 -3.42 11.18
N THR A 88 7.32 -3.57 10.90
CA THR A 88 8.43 -3.12 11.76
C THR A 88 8.37 -1.62 11.97
N GLY A 89 8.32 -0.84 10.89
CA GLY A 89 8.26 0.63 10.98
C GLY A 89 7.00 1.14 11.70
N LYS A 90 5.87 0.43 11.60
CA LYS A 90 4.67 0.74 12.39
C LYS A 90 4.89 0.51 13.89
N THR A 91 5.50 -0.60 14.27
CA THR A 91 5.82 -0.90 15.68
C THR A 91 6.80 0.11 16.26
N GLU A 92 7.85 0.45 15.52
CA GLU A 92 8.83 1.47 15.91
C GLU A 92 8.16 2.84 16.09
N TRP A 93 7.33 3.25 15.13
CA TRP A 93 6.60 4.50 15.21
C TRP A 93 5.64 4.55 16.41
N GLN A 94 4.89 3.48 16.68
CA GLN A 94 4.02 3.40 17.86
C GLN A 94 4.80 3.48 19.18
N GLY A 95 6.02 2.94 19.21
CA GLY A 95 6.93 3.13 20.34
C GLY A 95 7.31 4.59 20.50
N MET A 96 7.78 5.23 19.42
CA MET A 96 8.18 6.64 19.40
C MET A 96 7.03 7.59 19.77
N GLU A 97 5.83 7.34 19.24
CA GLU A 97 4.65 8.18 19.48
C GLU A 97 4.33 8.32 20.97
N ARG A 98 4.48 7.25 21.76
CA ARG A 98 4.29 7.31 23.22
C ARG A 98 5.32 8.20 23.92
N TYR A 99 6.56 8.24 23.41
CA TYR A 99 7.58 9.15 23.93
C TYR A 99 7.29 10.60 23.53
N VAL A 100 6.83 10.82 22.30
CA VAL A 100 6.50 12.16 21.80
C VAL A 100 5.28 12.76 22.51
N ASP A 101 4.25 11.96 22.81
CA ASP A 101 3.08 12.41 23.56
C ASP A 101 3.34 12.56 25.07
N GLY A 102 4.40 11.93 25.57
CA GLY A 102 4.84 12.04 26.97
C GLY A 102 5.82 13.18 27.25
N MET A 103 6.27 13.91 26.22
CA MET A 103 7.13 15.10 26.32
C MET A 103 6.30 16.38 26.19
#